data_AF-A0A428S9D2-F1
#
_entry.id   AF-A0A428S9D2-F1
#
_cell.length_a   1.000
_cell.length_b   1.000
_cell.length_c   1.000
_cell.angle_alpha   90.00
_cell.angle_beta   90.00
_cell.angle_gamma   90.00
#
_symmetry.space_group_name_H-M   'P 1'
#
loop_
_entity.id
_entity.type
_entity.pdbx_description
1 polymer ?
#
loop_
_entity_poly.entity_id
_entity_poly.type
_entity_poly.pdbx_seq_one_letter_code
_entity_poly.pdbx_strand_id
1 'polypeptide(L)'
;MASLAPLLQDAPIECGFQGEPDIYGFGIRLGIYLQWTSVLIVRTFKLRGRASLAKSYVIFIFAIFVALLFMTANATPSTEINKSSDDAEKGPYAVEVMILAYIIFGGVYIVLLTGNDPMPIQRFDVDTVTRLCRQFVFWCVLTAASVYYIWFWLDGIQGGGFLETPVECGTYGFLFAKVSLSNQSVKTFFAFCQLIPLTIGLCGLVQTLYVPTLEWLMKKFGNGWTRAEQIDLETAST
;
A
#
# COMPACT_ATOMS: atom_id res chain seq x y z
N MET A 1 -42.59 -15.54 -51.48
CA MET A 1 -41.28 -16.00 -50.96
C MET A 1 -41.00 -15.19 -49.70
N ALA A 2 -41.20 -15.81 -48.54
CA ALA A 2 -40.95 -15.18 -47.26
C ALA A 2 -39.44 -15.06 -47.04
N SER A 3 -38.96 -13.84 -46.86
CA SER A 3 -37.56 -13.55 -46.55
C SER A 3 -37.32 -13.83 -45.07
N LEU A 4 -36.65 -14.95 -44.78
CA LEU A 4 -36.08 -15.27 -43.47
C LEU A 4 -34.90 -14.34 -43.20
N ALA A 5 -35.16 -13.21 -42.53
CA ALA A 5 -34.11 -12.53 -41.79
C ALA A 5 -33.71 -13.44 -40.61
N PRO A 6 -32.43 -13.83 -40.45
CA PRO A 6 -32.02 -14.50 -39.24
C PRO A 6 -32.15 -13.49 -38.10
N LEU A 7 -32.97 -13.83 -37.11
CA LEU A 7 -32.97 -13.20 -35.81
C LEU A 7 -31.56 -13.40 -35.23
N LEU A 8 -30.67 -12.42 -35.44
CA LEU A 8 -29.60 -12.16 -34.48
C LEU A 8 -30.30 -11.78 -33.19
N GLN A 9 -30.56 -12.82 -32.41
CA GLN A 9 -30.97 -12.72 -31.04
C GLN A 9 -29.80 -12.04 -30.34
N ASP A 10 -29.96 -10.74 -30.04
CA ASP A 10 -29.08 -10.02 -29.13
C ASP A 10 -29.05 -10.84 -27.84
N ALA A 11 -28.05 -11.71 -27.71
CA ALA A 11 -27.76 -12.34 -26.43
C ALA A 11 -27.57 -11.18 -25.45
N PRO A 12 -28.29 -11.13 -24.33
CA PRO A 12 -28.07 -10.07 -23.36
C PRO A 12 -26.59 -10.12 -23.01
N ILE A 13 -25.87 -9.06 -23.34
CA ILE A 13 -24.46 -8.93 -23.00
C ILE A 13 -24.42 -8.97 -21.48
N GLU A 14 -24.04 -10.13 -20.92
CA GLU A 14 -23.82 -10.28 -19.50
C GLU A 14 -22.59 -9.46 -19.16
N CYS A 15 -22.82 -8.20 -18.79
CA CYS A 15 -21.80 -7.33 -18.25
C CYS A 15 -21.41 -7.82 -16.85
N GLY A 16 -20.56 -8.83 -16.82
CA GLY A 16 -19.96 -9.40 -15.63
C GLY A 16 -18.55 -9.87 -15.97
N PHE A 17 -17.64 -9.71 -15.02
CA PHE A 17 -16.36 -10.39 -15.07
C PHE A 17 -16.30 -11.36 -13.89
N GLN A 18 -15.75 -12.54 -14.12
CA GLN A 18 -15.50 -13.50 -13.06
C GLN A 18 -14.17 -13.13 -12.40
N GLY A 19 -14.25 -12.27 -11.38
CA GLY A 19 -13.09 -11.88 -10.58
C GLY A 19 -12.61 -13.00 -9.67
N GLU A 20 -11.35 -12.92 -9.23
CA GLU A 20 -10.79 -13.92 -8.33
C GLU A 20 -11.59 -13.93 -6.99
N PRO A 21 -12.18 -15.08 -6.60
CA PRO A 21 -13.00 -15.17 -5.38
C PRO A 21 -12.21 -14.78 -4.12
N ASP A 22 -10.88 -14.89 -4.14
CA ASP A 22 -10.02 -14.51 -3.03
C ASP A 22 -9.97 -12.99 -2.80
N ILE A 23 -10.18 -12.18 -3.85
CA ILE A 23 -10.13 -10.71 -3.78
C ILE A 23 -11.54 -10.13 -3.70
N TYR A 24 -12.49 -10.70 -4.44
CA TYR A 24 -13.89 -10.28 -4.43
C TYR A 24 -14.73 -10.94 -3.35
N GLY A 25 -14.17 -11.90 -2.64
CA GLY A 25 -14.82 -12.61 -1.55
C GLY A 25 -15.40 -11.64 -0.53
N PHE A 26 -16.58 -12.00 -0.02
CA PHE A 26 -17.28 -11.23 1.00
C PHE A 26 -16.38 -10.91 2.21
N GLY A 27 -15.49 -11.86 2.57
CA GLY A 27 -14.53 -11.72 3.66
C GLY A 27 -13.57 -10.55 3.50
N ILE A 28 -13.03 -10.30 2.29
CA ILE A 28 -12.10 -9.17 2.06
C ILE A 28 -12.82 -7.84 2.26
N ARG A 29 -14.00 -7.66 1.66
CA ARG A 29 -14.79 -6.44 1.82
C ARG A 29 -15.15 -6.18 3.27
N LEU A 30 -15.64 -7.21 3.97
CA LEU A 30 -15.93 -7.13 5.40
C LEU A 30 -14.67 -6.78 6.20
N GLY A 31 -13.53 -7.38 5.86
CA GLY A 31 -12.22 -7.06 6.42
C GLY A 31 -11.84 -5.59 6.28
N ILE A 32 -12.01 -4.99 5.09
CA ILE A 32 -11.76 -3.56 4.84
C ILE A 32 -12.60 -2.69 5.78
N TYR A 33 -13.91 -2.94 5.82
CA TYR A 33 -14.82 -2.12 6.63
C TYR A 33 -14.55 -2.30 8.12
N LEU A 34 -14.30 -3.53 8.59
CA LEU A 34 -13.95 -3.80 9.98
C LEU A 34 -12.61 -3.17 10.36
N GLN A 35 -11.62 -3.20 9.47
CA GLN A 35 -10.32 -2.58 9.69
C GLN A 35 -10.46 -1.06 9.83
N TRP A 36 -11.19 -0.40 8.93
CA TRP A 36 -11.43 1.03 9.00
C TRP A 36 -12.21 1.41 10.27
N THR A 37 -13.26 0.64 10.58
CA THR A 37 -14.08 0.84 11.77
C THR A 37 -13.28 0.62 13.05
N SER A 38 -12.39 -0.38 13.10
CA SER A 38 -11.51 -0.65 14.23
C SER A 38 -10.57 0.54 14.51
N VAL A 39 -9.96 1.11 13.47
CA VAL A 39 -9.08 2.28 13.61
C VAL A 39 -9.87 3.50 14.10
N LEU A 40 -11.08 3.73 13.56
CA LEU A 40 -11.96 4.80 14.00
C LEU A 40 -12.36 4.64 15.47
N ILE A 41 -12.88 3.48 15.87
CA ILE A 41 -13.30 3.20 17.26
C ILE A 41 -12.14 3.40 18.23
N VAL A 42 -11.00 2.77 17.96
CA VAL A 42 -9.85 2.82 18.86
C VAL A 42 -9.33 4.25 19.03
N ARG A 43 -9.40 5.08 17.99
CA ARG A 43 -9.00 6.49 18.06
C ARG A 43 -10.05 7.34 18.76
N THR A 44 -11.32 7.25 18.37
CA THR A 44 -12.42 8.03 18.96
C THR A 44 -12.54 7.78 20.46
N PHE A 45 -12.42 6.53 20.90
CA PHE A 45 -12.55 6.14 22.31
C PHE A 45 -11.21 6.06 23.06
N LYS A 46 -10.09 6.46 22.44
CA LYS A 46 -8.73 6.41 23.02
C LYS A 46 -8.40 5.08 23.72
N LEU A 47 -8.80 3.96 23.11
CA LEU A 47 -8.66 2.63 23.72
C LEU A 47 -7.17 2.25 23.90
N ARG A 48 -6.87 1.50 24.97
CA ARG A 48 -5.51 1.07 25.35
C ARG A 48 -4.86 0.13 24.31
N GLY A 49 -5.63 -0.45 23.41
CA GLY A 49 -5.18 -1.42 22.38
C GLY A 49 -4.47 -0.84 21.15
N ARG A 50 -4.26 0.49 21.06
CA ARG A 50 -3.66 1.17 19.90
C ARG A 50 -2.37 0.55 19.38
N ALA A 51 -1.43 0.25 20.28
CA ALA A 51 -0.12 -0.27 19.92
C ALA A 51 -0.19 -1.72 19.37
N SER A 52 -1.15 -2.52 19.84
CA SER A 52 -1.34 -3.88 19.33
C SER A 52 -1.95 -3.86 17.93
N LEU A 53 -2.96 -3.02 17.72
CA LEU A 53 -3.61 -2.84 16.42
C LEU A 53 -2.61 -2.34 15.35
N ALA A 54 -1.77 -1.37 15.71
CA ALA A 54 -0.73 -0.86 14.82
C ALA A 54 0.26 -1.96 14.40
N LYS A 55 0.66 -2.85 15.31
CA LYS A 55 1.56 -3.98 14.98
C LYS A 55 0.94 -4.93 13.96
N SER A 56 -0.30 -5.34 14.16
CA SER A 56 -1.02 -6.21 13.21
C SER A 56 -1.19 -5.54 11.85
N TYR A 57 -1.47 -4.24 11.83
CA TYR A 57 -1.62 -3.47 10.60
C TYR A 57 -0.34 -3.42 9.75
N VAL A 58 0.84 -3.24 10.37
CA VAL A 58 2.12 -3.25 9.65
C VAL A 58 2.37 -4.60 8.96
N ILE A 59 2.13 -5.71 9.67
CA ILE A 59 2.31 -7.06 9.13
C ILE A 59 1.37 -7.28 7.95
N PHE A 60 0.12 -6.82 8.09
CA PHE A 60 -0.90 -6.98 7.05
C PHE A 60 -0.58 -6.17 5.80
N ILE A 61 -0.18 -4.90 5.94
CA ILE A 61 0.25 -4.07 4.81
C ILE A 61 1.44 -4.71 4.10
N PHE A 62 2.44 -5.19 4.85
CA PHE A 62 3.60 -5.83 4.26
C PHE A 62 3.22 -7.07 3.44
N ALA A 63 2.38 -7.94 4.01
CA ALA A 63 1.91 -9.15 3.33
C ALA A 63 1.14 -8.81 2.05
N ILE A 64 0.23 -7.83 2.09
CA ILE A 64 -0.54 -7.42 0.90
C ILE A 64 0.36 -6.80 -0.15
N PHE A 65 1.31 -5.96 0.26
CA PHE A 65 2.23 -5.34 -0.69
C PHE A 65 3.08 -6.40 -1.42
N VAL A 66 3.59 -7.40 -0.70
CA VAL A 66 4.30 -8.53 -1.31
C VAL A 66 3.39 -9.30 -2.26
N ALA A 67 2.17 -9.66 -1.82
CA ALA A 67 1.21 -10.36 -2.67
C ALA A 67 0.91 -9.59 -3.95
N LEU A 68 0.74 -8.27 -3.85
CA LEU A 68 0.51 -7.39 -4.98
C LEU A 68 1.69 -7.37 -5.95
N LEU A 69 2.94 -7.30 -5.45
CA LEU A 69 4.12 -7.40 -6.33
C LEU A 69 4.17 -8.75 -7.07
N PHE A 70 3.87 -9.84 -6.39
CA PHE A 70 3.80 -11.17 -7.02
C PHE A 70 2.70 -11.27 -8.07
N MET A 71 1.51 -10.75 -7.77
CA MET A 71 0.40 -10.74 -8.74
C MET A 71 0.76 -9.92 -9.98
N THR A 72 1.35 -8.73 -9.80
CA THR A 72 1.75 -7.88 -10.93
C THR A 72 2.92 -8.44 -11.72
N ALA A 73 3.90 -9.08 -11.06
CA ALA A 73 5.02 -9.72 -11.75
C ALA A 73 4.57 -10.95 -12.57
N ASN A 74 3.54 -11.66 -12.13
CA ASN A 74 2.96 -12.77 -12.87
C ASN A 74 1.95 -12.32 -13.94
N ALA A 75 1.49 -11.06 -13.87
CA ALA A 75 0.56 -10.46 -14.83
C ALA A 75 1.24 -9.94 -16.09
N THR A 76 2.54 -9.64 -16.04
CA THR A 76 3.25 -9.14 -17.23
C THR A 76 3.19 -10.18 -18.35
N PRO A 77 2.73 -9.79 -19.55
CA PRO A 77 2.58 -10.71 -20.67
C PRO A 77 3.97 -11.20 -21.09
N SER A 78 4.29 -12.43 -20.74
CA SER A 78 5.27 -13.21 -21.47
C SER A 78 4.74 -13.36 -22.90
N THR A 79 5.24 -12.49 -23.76
CA THR A 79 5.44 -12.68 -25.20
C THR A 79 4.52 -13.74 -25.82
N GLU A 80 3.38 -13.28 -26.35
CA GLU A 80 2.50 -14.03 -27.23
C GLU A 80 3.29 -14.72 -28.35
N ILE A 81 3.57 -16.02 -28.22
CA ILE A 81 3.81 -16.89 -29.38
C ILE A 81 3.02 -18.20 -29.29
N ASN A 82 2.60 -18.69 -28.12
CA ASN A 82 1.89 -19.98 -28.02
C ASN A 82 0.77 -19.99 -26.96
N LYS A 83 -0.35 -19.28 -27.18
CA LYS A 83 -1.55 -19.48 -26.34
C LYS A 83 -2.72 -20.01 -27.15
N SER A 84 -3.10 -21.24 -26.79
CA SER A 84 -4.28 -21.96 -27.25
C SER A 84 -5.55 -21.16 -26.95
N SER A 85 -6.49 -21.17 -27.90
CA SER A 85 -7.76 -20.44 -27.91
C SER A 85 -8.75 -20.78 -26.77
N ASP A 86 -8.43 -21.74 -25.89
CA ASP A 86 -9.33 -22.21 -24.83
C ASP A 86 -8.89 -21.82 -23.40
N ASP A 87 -7.75 -21.14 -23.23
CA ASP A 87 -7.30 -20.69 -21.91
C ASP A 87 -7.79 -19.26 -21.65
N ALA A 88 -8.91 -19.13 -20.93
CA ALA A 88 -9.41 -17.87 -20.41
C ALA A 88 -8.26 -16.99 -19.88
N GLU A 89 -8.24 -15.72 -20.30
CA GLU A 89 -7.25 -14.73 -19.91
C GLU A 89 -7.18 -14.66 -18.37
N LYS A 90 -6.17 -15.29 -17.77
CA LYS A 90 -5.92 -15.28 -16.32
C LYS A 90 -4.86 -14.23 -16.02
N GLY A 91 -5.34 -13.03 -15.68
CA GLY A 91 -4.53 -11.92 -15.21
C GLY A 91 -5.31 -11.15 -14.14
N PRO A 92 -4.63 -10.41 -13.25
CA PRO A 92 -5.31 -9.60 -12.26
C PRO A 92 -6.04 -8.44 -12.95
N TYR A 93 -7.25 -8.16 -12.47
CA TYR A 93 -8.02 -7.02 -12.94
C TYR A 93 -7.52 -5.74 -12.24
N ALA A 94 -7.52 -4.60 -12.95
CA ALA A 94 -7.10 -3.32 -12.36
C ALA A 94 -7.87 -2.95 -11.07
N VAL A 95 -9.14 -3.35 -10.98
CA VAL A 95 -9.99 -3.16 -9.80
C VAL A 95 -9.52 -3.97 -8.58
N GLU A 96 -8.85 -5.10 -8.76
CA GLU A 96 -8.26 -5.89 -7.65
C GLU A 96 -7.13 -5.11 -6.99
N VAL A 97 -6.24 -4.52 -7.81
CA VAL A 97 -5.15 -3.65 -7.34
C VAL A 97 -5.70 -2.45 -6.58
N MET A 98 -6.82 -1.88 -7.04
CA MET A 98 -7.52 -0.79 -6.37
C MET A 98 -8.06 -1.20 -4.99
N ILE A 99 -8.68 -2.39 -4.86
CA ILE A 99 -9.18 -2.91 -3.57
C ILE A 99 -8.02 -3.04 -2.57
N LEU A 100 -6.88 -3.59 -3.01
CA LEU A 100 -5.69 -3.71 -2.19
C LEU A 100 -5.12 -2.34 -1.79
N ALA A 101 -5.20 -1.35 -2.68
CA ALA A 101 -4.80 0.03 -2.39
C ALA A 101 -5.59 0.61 -1.22
N TYR A 102 -6.90 0.37 -1.19
CA TYR A 102 -7.77 0.85 -0.13
C TYR A 102 -7.47 0.19 1.22
N ILE A 103 -7.08 -1.09 1.22
CA ILE A 103 -6.64 -1.76 2.43
C ILE A 103 -5.35 -1.12 2.97
N ILE A 104 -4.37 -0.91 2.09
CA ILE A 104 -3.06 -0.37 2.47
C ILE A 104 -3.20 1.07 2.94
N PHE A 105 -3.84 1.96 2.18
CA PHE A 105 -3.86 3.39 2.49
C PHE A 105 -5.06 3.85 3.32
N GLY A 106 -6.16 3.10 3.36
CA GLY A 106 -7.35 3.52 4.09
C GLY A 106 -7.06 3.77 5.58
N GLY A 107 -6.27 2.89 6.20
CA GLY A 107 -5.82 3.09 7.58
C GLY A 107 -4.91 4.32 7.75
N VAL A 108 -4.01 4.59 6.80
CA VAL A 108 -3.13 5.77 6.80
C VAL A 108 -3.95 7.06 6.70
N TYR A 109 -4.91 7.13 5.78
CA TYR A 109 -5.77 8.31 5.62
C TYR A 109 -6.64 8.55 6.86
N ILE A 110 -7.21 7.51 7.48
CA ILE A 110 -7.97 7.65 8.72
C ILE A 110 -7.08 8.18 9.85
N VAL A 111 -5.84 7.67 9.97
CA VAL A 111 -4.85 8.15 10.93
C VAL A 111 -4.57 9.63 10.74
N LEU A 112 -4.43 10.09 9.50
CA LEU A 112 -4.22 11.51 9.18
C LEU A 112 -5.44 12.37 9.52
N LEU A 113 -6.63 11.94 9.13
CA LEU A 113 -7.88 12.68 9.35
C LEU A 113 -8.23 12.83 10.83
N THR A 114 -7.87 11.84 11.65
CA THR A 114 -8.20 11.84 13.09
C THR A 114 -7.10 12.49 13.94
N GLY A 115 -6.09 13.10 13.32
CA GLY A 115 -5.03 13.87 14.00
C GLY A 115 -3.90 13.05 14.61
N ASN A 116 -2.73 13.70 14.76
CA ASN A 116 -1.54 13.14 15.40
C ASN A 116 -1.63 13.31 16.92
N ASP A 117 -2.43 12.49 17.59
CA ASP A 117 -2.05 12.14 18.97
C ASP A 117 -0.77 11.30 18.82
N PRO A 118 0.41 11.78 19.26
CA PRO A 118 1.62 10.97 19.22
C PRO A 118 1.29 9.68 19.95
N MET A 119 1.34 8.56 19.24
CA MET A 119 1.08 7.27 19.84
C MET A 119 2.07 7.16 21.01
N PRO A 120 1.61 7.09 22.27
CA PRO A 120 2.54 6.88 23.36
C PRO A 120 3.15 5.51 23.10
N ILE A 121 4.40 5.51 22.62
CA ILE A 121 5.17 4.32 22.32
C ILE A 121 5.35 3.63 23.67
N GLN A 122 4.43 2.72 23.95
CA GLN A 122 4.35 2.04 25.22
C GLN A 122 5.67 1.31 25.43
N ARG A 123 6.37 1.66 26.52
CA ARG A 123 7.58 1.01 27.00
C ARG A 123 7.28 -0.48 27.15
N PHE A 124 7.76 -1.28 26.19
CA PHE A 124 7.99 -2.69 26.38
C PHE A 124 9.45 -2.93 26.00
N ASP A 125 10.19 -3.23 27.03
CA ASP A 125 11.62 -3.46 27.12
C ASP A 125 11.94 -4.83 26.52
N VAL A 126 12.08 -4.90 25.19
CA VAL A 126 12.98 -5.83 24.48
C VAL A 126 13.31 -5.22 23.11
N ASP A 127 14.56 -4.75 23.02
CA ASP A 127 15.32 -4.27 21.87
C ASP A 127 14.79 -3.07 21.07
N THR A 128 15.33 -1.90 21.40
CA THR A 128 15.33 -0.68 20.58
C THR A 128 15.65 -0.96 19.10
N VAL A 129 16.50 -1.95 18.81
CA VAL A 129 16.83 -2.39 17.45
C VAL A 129 15.62 -2.98 16.73
N THR A 130 14.89 -3.91 17.36
CA THR A 130 13.65 -4.49 16.81
C THR A 130 12.59 -3.42 16.57
N ARG A 131 12.52 -2.42 17.45
CA ARG A 131 11.64 -1.26 17.29
C ARG A 131 12.02 -0.41 16.07
N LEU A 132 13.29 -0.05 15.94
CA LEU A 132 13.81 0.74 14.81
C LEU A 132 13.65 0.00 13.49
N CYS A 133 13.99 -1.30 13.46
CA CYS A 133 13.81 -2.16 12.29
C CYS A 133 12.35 -2.20 11.85
N ARG A 134 11.41 -2.42 12.77
CA ARG A 134 9.97 -2.42 12.45
C ARG A 134 9.50 -1.08 11.88
N GLN A 135 9.94 0.02 12.48
CA GLN A 135 9.56 1.37 12.04
C GLN A 135 10.16 1.70 10.66
N PHE A 136 11.41 1.32 10.44
CA PHE A 136 12.08 1.41 9.15
C PHE A 136 11.34 0.61 8.07
N VAL A 137 11.04 -0.67 8.34
CA VAL A 137 10.27 -1.53 7.42
C VAL A 137 8.93 -0.90 7.09
N PHE A 138 8.18 -0.41 8.08
CA PHE A 138 6.90 0.25 7.81
C PHE A 138 7.04 1.45 6.87
N TRP A 139 7.99 2.35 7.12
CA TRP A 139 8.20 3.52 6.28
C TRP A 139 8.70 3.16 4.87
N CYS A 140 9.57 2.15 4.76
CA CYS A 140 10.02 1.62 3.46
C CYS A 140 8.83 1.07 2.67
N VAL A 141 8.00 0.24 3.30
CA VAL A 141 6.84 -0.38 2.65
C VAL A 141 5.81 0.68 2.25
N LEU A 142 5.54 1.66 3.12
CA LEU A 142 4.62 2.75 2.80
C LEU A 142 5.13 3.55 1.59
N THR A 143 6.43 3.89 1.58
CA THR A 143 7.06 4.64 0.47
C THR A 143 7.03 3.83 -0.82
N ALA A 144 7.44 2.56 -0.78
CA ALA A 144 7.47 1.68 -1.94
C ALA A 144 6.06 1.44 -2.50
N ALA A 145 5.07 1.21 -1.63
CA ALA A 145 3.68 1.11 -2.02
C ALA A 145 3.21 2.40 -2.69
N SER A 146 3.42 3.57 -2.09
CA SER A 146 3.02 4.84 -2.70
C SER A 146 3.62 5.06 -4.09
N VAL A 147 4.91 4.75 -4.30
CA VAL A 147 5.54 4.82 -5.62
C VAL A 147 4.88 3.84 -6.59
N TYR A 148 4.67 2.58 -6.18
CA TYR A 148 4.00 1.58 -7.00
C TYR A 148 2.61 2.03 -7.44
N TYR A 149 1.81 2.60 -6.52
CA TYR A 149 0.45 3.04 -6.84
C TYR A 149 0.43 4.28 -7.73
N ILE A 150 1.40 5.19 -7.61
CA ILE A 150 1.56 6.31 -8.57
C ILE A 150 1.82 5.74 -9.97
N TRP A 151 2.74 4.79 -10.10
CA TRP A 151 3.00 4.12 -11.38
C TRP A 151 1.75 3.41 -11.91
N PHE A 152 1.04 2.65 -11.07
CA PHE A 152 -0.20 1.95 -11.43
C PHE A 152 -1.24 2.89 -12.05
N TRP A 153 -1.48 4.05 -11.43
CA TRP A 153 -2.48 5.00 -11.92
C TRP A 153 -2.07 5.75 -13.19
N LEU A 154 -0.78 6.07 -13.35
CA LEU A 154 -0.28 6.84 -14.48
C LEU A 154 -0.07 5.97 -15.73
N ASP A 155 0.59 4.83 -15.56
CA ASP A 155 1.12 4.02 -16.67
C ASP A 155 0.60 2.58 -16.61
N GLY A 156 0.52 1.98 -15.41
CA GLY A 156 0.14 0.57 -15.25
C GLY A 156 -1.23 0.21 -15.85
N ILE A 157 -2.24 1.07 -15.68
CA ILE A 157 -3.57 0.86 -16.29
C ILE A 157 -3.54 1.03 -17.82
N GLN A 158 -2.64 1.85 -18.36
CA GLN A 158 -2.60 2.16 -19.81
C GLN A 158 -1.71 1.17 -20.59
N GLY A 159 -0.70 0.60 -19.95
CA GLY A 159 0.32 -0.24 -20.58
C GLY A 159 -0.12 -1.67 -20.92
N GLY A 160 -1.41 -2.02 -20.81
CA GLY A 160 -1.92 -3.36 -21.14
C GLY A 160 -1.47 -4.47 -20.17
N GLY A 161 -0.98 -4.12 -18.98
CA GLY A 161 -0.53 -5.09 -17.96
C GLY A 161 -1.64 -5.67 -17.09
N PHE A 162 -2.89 -5.21 -17.24
CA PHE A 162 -4.04 -5.66 -16.46
C PHE A 162 -5.21 -5.98 -17.39
N LEU A 163 -6.03 -6.95 -16.98
CA LEU A 163 -7.25 -7.26 -17.72
C LEU A 163 -8.23 -6.10 -17.64
N GLU A 164 -8.63 -5.60 -18.81
CA GLU A 164 -9.76 -4.70 -18.93
C GLU A 164 -11.05 -5.52 -19.01
N THR A 165 -12.12 -5.01 -18.40
CA THR A 165 -13.45 -5.59 -18.63
C THR A 165 -13.88 -5.37 -20.08
N PRO A 166 -14.80 -6.18 -20.63
CA PRO A 166 -15.25 -6.04 -22.01
C PRO A 166 -15.59 -4.59 -22.35
N VAL A 167 -15.13 -4.11 -23.52
CA VAL A 167 -15.16 -2.71 -23.96
C VAL A 167 -16.55 -2.07 -23.84
N GLU A 168 -17.61 -2.86 -24.03
CA GLU A 168 -19.00 -2.39 -23.95
C GLU A 168 -19.50 -2.19 -22.51
N CYS A 169 -18.88 -2.89 -21.55
CA CYS A 169 -19.26 -2.87 -20.14
C CYS A 169 -18.42 -1.90 -19.31
N GLY A 170 -17.20 -1.56 -19.74
CA GLY A 170 -16.32 -0.58 -19.09
C GLY A 170 -15.77 -1.00 -17.72
N THR A 171 -14.59 -0.52 -17.35
CA THR A 171 -13.94 -0.89 -16.08
C THR A 171 -14.29 0.13 -15.00
N TYR A 172 -15.02 -0.31 -13.96
CA TYR A 172 -15.49 0.55 -12.89
C TYR A 172 -14.94 0.11 -11.53
N GLY A 173 -14.46 1.08 -10.76
CA GLY A 173 -14.19 0.92 -9.35
C GLY A 173 -15.43 1.27 -8.52
N PHE A 174 -15.71 0.48 -7.49
CA PHE A 174 -16.78 0.73 -6.54
C PHE A 174 -16.20 0.92 -5.14
N LEU A 175 -16.44 2.09 -4.54
CA LEU A 175 -16.14 2.35 -3.13
C LEU A 175 -17.37 2.91 -2.40
N PHE A 176 -17.85 4.07 -2.82
CA PHE A 176 -19.13 4.67 -2.39
C PHE A 176 -20.01 5.11 -3.56
N ALA A 177 -19.42 5.25 -4.76
CA ALA A 177 -20.09 5.51 -6.02
C ALA A 177 -19.38 4.72 -7.13
N LYS A 178 -20.08 4.49 -8.23
CA LYS A 178 -19.52 3.89 -9.45
C LYS A 178 -18.57 4.90 -10.10
N VAL A 179 -17.27 4.61 -10.13
CA VAL A 179 -16.26 5.47 -10.74
C VAL A 179 -15.62 4.74 -11.91
N SER A 180 -15.63 5.36 -13.10
CA SER A 180 -14.93 4.82 -14.27
C SER A 180 -13.43 4.93 -14.08
N LEU A 181 -12.73 3.79 -14.18
CA LEU A 181 -11.27 3.71 -14.12
C LEU A 181 -10.61 4.18 -15.42
N SER A 182 -11.39 4.30 -16.51
CA SER A 182 -10.90 4.82 -17.80
C SER A 182 -10.70 6.35 -17.77
N ASN A 183 -11.44 7.08 -16.92
CA ASN A 183 -11.39 8.54 -16.87
C ASN A 183 -10.03 9.08 -16.42
N GLN A 184 -9.40 9.92 -17.26
CA GLN A 184 -8.08 10.49 -16.98
C GLN A 184 -8.05 11.34 -15.70
N SER A 185 -9.10 12.15 -15.44
CA SER A 185 -9.17 12.98 -14.23
C SER A 185 -9.17 12.16 -12.94
N VAL A 186 -9.79 10.97 -12.96
CA VAL A 186 -9.83 10.05 -11.82
C VAL A 186 -8.43 9.48 -11.58
N LYS A 187 -7.75 9.04 -12.64
CA LYS A 187 -6.37 8.54 -12.58
C LYS A 187 -5.43 9.57 -11.98
N THR A 188 -5.48 10.81 -12.48
CA THR A 188 -4.64 11.91 -11.98
C THR A 188 -4.97 12.27 -10.54
N PHE A 189 -6.25 12.32 -10.15
CA PHE A 189 -6.67 12.61 -8.77
C PHE A 189 -6.10 11.58 -7.79
N PHE A 190 -6.27 10.28 -8.08
CA PHE A 190 -5.76 9.23 -7.20
C PHE A 190 -4.24 9.20 -7.16
N ALA A 191 -3.55 9.39 -8.29
CA ALA A 191 -2.10 9.53 -8.32
C ALA A 191 -1.62 10.71 -7.46
N PHE A 192 -2.31 11.84 -7.50
CA PHE A 192 -1.99 13.02 -6.69
C PHE A 192 -2.23 12.76 -5.20
N CYS A 193 -3.33 12.09 -4.83
CA CYS A 193 -3.58 11.70 -3.44
C CYS A 193 -2.41 10.89 -2.85
N GLN A 194 -1.74 10.06 -3.66
CA GLN A 194 -0.60 9.25 -3.22
C GLN A 194 0.68 10.05 -2.90
N LEU A 195 0.77 11.33 -3.27
CA LEU A 195 1.89 12.18 -2.87
C LEU A 195 1.90 12.44 -1.36
N ILE A 196 0.74 12.43 -0.71
CA ILE A 196 0.63 12.62 0.74
C ILE A 196 1.31 11.46 1.50
N PRO A 197 0.90 10.18 1.33
CA PRO A 197 1.58 9.08 2.00
C PRO A 197 3.05 8.93 1.55
N LEU A 198 3.40 9.29 0.31
CA LEU A 198 4.78 9.28 -0.16
C LEU A 198 5.66 10.26 0.64
N THR A 199 5.23 11.51 0.77
CA THR A 199 5.98 12.54 1.52
C THR A 199 6.11 12.16 2.99
N ILE A 200 5.04 11.66 3.60
CA ILE A 200 5.07 11.17 4.99
C ILE A 200 6.05 10.00 5.15
N GLY A 201 6.03 9.04 4.22
CA GLY A 201 6.95 7.90 4.20
C GLY A 201 8.42 8.33 4.14
N LEU A 202 8.75 9.25 3.24
CA LEU A 202 10.10 9.81 3.08
C LEU A 202 10.54 10.56 4.34
N CYS A 203 9.69 11.44 4.89
CA CYS A 203 9.98 12.15 6.14
C CYS A 203 10.20 11.16 7.30
N GLY A 204 9.38 10.11 7.39
CA GLY A 204 9.52 9.04 8.38
C GLY A 204 10.84 8.29 8.24
N LEU A 205 11.27 7.96 7.02
CA LEU A 205 12.58 7.33 6.76
C LEU A 205 13.73 8.23 7.22
N VAL A 206 13.70 9.51 6.84
CA VAL A 206 14.72 10.49 7.23
C VAL A 206 14.80 10.59 8.75
N GLN A 207 13.66 10.71 9.45
CA GLN A 207 13.64 10.76 10.92
C GLN A 207 14.19 9.49 11.56
N THR A 208 13.83 8.32 11.03
CA THR A 208 14.25 7.03 11.61
C THR A 208 15.74 6.78 11.42
N LEU A 209 16.35 7.29 10.34
CA LEU A 209 17.79 7.15 10.07
C LEU A 209 18.63 8.26 10.71
N TYR A 210 18.16 9.51 10.67
CA TYR A 210 18.91 10.69 11.10
C TYR A 210 19.05 10.78 12.61
N VAL A 211 17.98 10.51 13.38
CA VAL A 211 18.02 10.67 14.84
C VAL A 211 19.02 9.71 15.50
N PRO A 212 19.03 8.39 15.21
CA PRO A 212 19.99 7.48 15.84
C PRO A 212 21.43 7.71 15.37
N THR A 213 21.63 8.11 14.10
CA THR A 213 22.97 8.41 13.59
C THR A 213 23.54 9.67 14.22
N LEU A 214 22.73 10.71 14.41
CA LEU A 214 23.13 11.92 15.12
C LEU A 214 23.48 11.61 16.59
N GLU A 215 22.66 10.84 17.30
CA GLU A 215 22.93 10.43 18.67
C GLU A 215 24.24 9.61 18.78
N TRP A 216 24.46 8.68 17.85
CA TRP A 216 25.68 7.90 17.80
C TRP A 216 26.91 8.75 17.51
N LEU A 217 26.83 9.70 16.56
CA LEU A 217 27.92 10.62 16.25
C LEU A 217 28.26 11.51 17.44
N MET A 218 27.25 12.11 18.07
CA MET A 218 27.43 12.94 19.27
C MET A 218 28.09 12.16 20.40
N LYS A 219 27.68 10.90 20.62
CA LYS A 219 28.30 10.03 21.62
C LYS A 219 29.74 9.67 21.27
N LYS A 220 30.03 9.39 20.00
CA LYS A 220 31.38 9.04 19.53
C LYS A 220 32.34 10.21 19.65
N PHE A 221 31.93 11.42 19.23
CA PHE A 221 32.75 12.62 19.34
C PHE A 221 32.90 13.10 20.78
N GLY A 222 31.84 13.04 21.60
CA GLY A 222 31.90 13.36 23.02
C GLY A 222 32.87 12.44 23.78
N ASN A 223 32.82 11.13 23.52
CA ASN A 223 33.76 10.17 24.12
C ASN A 223 35.19 10.27 23.56
N GLY A 224 35.35 10.77 22.33
CA GLY A 224 36.65 11.01 21.71
C GLY A 224 37.36 12.21 22.33
N TRP A 225 36.62 13.29 22.60
CA TRP A 225 37.14 14.48 23.26
C TRP A 225 37.61 14.19 24.68
N THR A 226 36.78 13.51 25.49
CA THR A 226 37.15 13.18 26.88
C THR A 226 38.37 12.27 26.98
N ARG A 227 38.57 11.35 26.02
CA ARG A 227 39.75 10.49 25.98
C ARG A 227 41.02 11.27 25.60
N ALA A 228 40.94 12.23 24.69
CA ALA A 228 42.08 13.06 24.32
C ALA A 228 42.54 13.92 25.51
N GLU A 229 41.59 14.54 26.21
CA GLU A 229 41.85 15.37 27.39
C GLU A 229 42.53 14.59 28.53
N GLN A 230 42.15 13.31 28.72
CA GLN A 230 42.80 12.43 29.71
C GLN A 230 44.26 12.11 29.37
N ILE A 231 44.59 11.90 28.09
CA ILE A 231 45.96 11.59 27.64
C ILE A 231 46.88 12.81 27.80
N ASP A 232 46.36 14.01 27.50
CA ASP A 232 47.12 15.26 27.67
C ASP A 232 47.43 15.54 29.16
N LEU A 233 46.50 15.21 30.07
CA LEU A 233 46.72 15.34 31.51
C LEU A 233 47.73 14.33 32.06
N GLU A 234 47.73 13.08 31.58
CA GLU A 234 48.71 12.07 32.00
C GLU A 234 50.12 12.43 31.52
N THR A 235 50.27 12.91 30.28
CA THR A 235 51.57 13.31 29.72
C THR A 235 52.13 14.60 30.32
N ALA A 236 51.29 15.51 30.82
CA ALA A 236 51.74 16.70 31.55
C ALA A 236 52.23 16.41 32.98
N SER A 237 51.92 15.21 33.53
CA SER A 237 52.25 14.83 34.90
C SER A 237 53.56 14.03 35.06
N THR A 238 54.18 13.64 33.94
CA THR A 238 55.48 12.94 33.84
C THR A 238 56.59 13.88 33.42
#